data_AF-A0A2D8X0F2-F1
#
_entry.id   AF-A0A2D8X0F2-F1
#
_cell.length_a   1.000
_cell.length_b   1.000
_cell.length_c   1.000
_cell.angle_alpha   90.00
_cell.angle_beta   90.00
_cell.angle_gamma   90.00
#
_symmetry.space_group_name_H-M   'P 1'
#
loop_
_entity.id
_entity.type
_entity.pdbx_description
1 polymer ?
#
loop_
_entity_poly.entity_id
_entity_poly.type
_entity_poly.pdbx_seq_one_letter_code
_entity_poly.pdbx_strand_id
1 'polypeptide(L)'
;MGCRETLRAGLAAGLLLAAAPAQAQQEAAPPTREVALRDGAATQLQTAVEDLDTGRRAQAVPALDEAYRVLEVASQGAGGTGPFAEAEASVAKARRQLQNGRPEDAASRLRDTAAALAASRPSPLSQMPGQQDYRGAILINSEGRMLGELRGTDSAGAVVAMIGDWQDTLGFLDLGGRAADLPQDRLVFGEPNALGTVMVVLADPAEQDGVIERWGR
;
A
#
# COMPACT_ATOMS: atom_id res chain seq x y z
N MET A 1 -44.17 -73.76 -15.83
CA MET A 1 -44.42 -73.74 -14.36
C MET A 1 -43.25 -72.99 -13.75
N GLY A 2 -43.34 -71.93 -12.97
CA GLY A 2 -44.39 -71.16 -12.31
C GLY A 2 -43.64 -70.15 -11.43
N CYS A 3 -44.20 -68.95 -11.28
CA CYS A 3 -43.67 -67.74 -10.65
C CYS A 3 -42.95 -67.94 -9.29
N ARG A 4 -41.94 -67.08 -9.01
CA ARG A 4 -41.68 -66.58 -7.65
C ARG A 4 -41.21 -65.13 -7.63
N GLU A 5 -41.89 -64.38 -6.78
CA GLU A 5 -41.81 -62.96 -6.48
C GLU A 5 -40.64 -62.58 -5.54
N THR A 6 -40.15 -61.35 -5.77
CA THR A 6 -39.72 -60.28 -4.83
C THR A 6 -39.16 -60.59 -3.43
N LEU A 7 -38.03 -59.94 -3.06
CA LEU A 7 -38.01 -58.78 -2.12
C LEU A 7 -36.57 -58.33 -1.71
N ARG A 8 -36.36 -57.01 -1.86
CA ARG A 8 -35.70 -56.04 -0.95
C ARG A 8 -34.22 -56.13 -0.53
N ALA A 9 -33.54 -55.05 -0.95
CA ALA A 9 -32.91 -53.99 -0.13
C ALA A 9 -31.58 -54.28 0.60
N GLY A 10 -30.60 -53.42 0.34
CA GLY A 10 -29.39 -53.30 1.15
C GLY A 10 -28.36 -52.37 0.53
N LEU A 11 -28.62 -51.06 0.56
CA LEU A 11 -27.66 -50.00 0.28
C LEU A 11 -26.44 -50.12 1.22
N ALA A 12 -25.23 -50.13 0.67
CA ALA A 12 -24.02 -49.79 1.41
C ALA A 12 -23.13 -48.92 0.51
N ALA A 13 -23.45 -47.63 0.46
CA ALA A 13 -22.58 -46.61 -0.09
C ALA A 13 -21.39 -46.43 0.88
N GLY A 14 -20.23 -46.92 0.48
CA GLY A 14 -18.96 -46.66 1.18
C GLY A 14 -18.59 -45.19 1.02
N LEU A 15 -18.72 -44.41 2.10
CA LEU A 15 -18.17 -43.06 2.19
C LEU A 15 -16.63 -43.17 2.25
N LEU A 16 -15.96 -42.84 1.16
CA LEU A 16 -14.53 -42.49 1.18
C LEU A 16 -14.42 -41.09 1.79
N LEU A 17 -14.08 -41.00 3.07
CA LEU A 17 -13.58 -39.76 3.67
C LEU A 17 -12.18 -39.49 3.09
N ALA A 18 -12.11 -38.69 2.04
CA ALA A 18 -10.88 -38.01 1.67
C ALA A 18 -10.64 -36.91 2.70
N ALA A 19 -9.78 -37.18 3.68
CA ALA A 19 -9.23 -36.14 4.55
C ALA A 19 -8.37 -35.22 3.68
N ALA A 20 -8.91 -34.06 3.30
CA ALA A 20 -8.12 -32.99 2.72
C ALA A 20 -7.08 -32.54 3.76
N PRO A 21 -5.79 -32.44 3.41
CA PRO A 21 -4.81 -31.90 4.34
C PRO A 21 -5.20 -30.44 4.59
N ALA A 22 -5.55 -30.13 5.84
CA ALA A 22 -5.54 -28.78 6.33
C ALA A 22 -4.09 -28.28 6.23
N GLN A 23 -3.74 -27.67 5.11
CA GLN A 23 -2.56 -26.85 5.03
C GLN A 23 -2.81 -25.71 6.01
N ALA A 24 -2.21 -25.81 7.19
CA ALA A 24 -2.03 -24.67 8.06
C ALA A 24 -1.37 -23.60 7.18
N GLN A 25 -2.14 -22.59 6.79
CA GLN A 25 -1.60 -21.36 6.25
C GLN A 25 -0.73 -20.81 7.36
N GLN A 26 0.55 -21.14 7.31
CA GLN A 26 1.57 -20.43 8.06
C GLN A 26 1.41 -18.99 7.62
N GLU A 27 0.80 -18.20 8.49
CA GLU A 27 0.63 -16.77 8.30
C GLU A 27 2.03 -16.22 8.10
N ALA A 28 2.35 -15.89 6.85
CA ALA A 28 3.69 -15.46 6.48
C ALA A 28 4.02 -14.26 7.35
N ALA A 29 5.23 -14.24 7.93
CA ALA A 29 5.69 -13.09 8.67
C ALA A 29 5.46 -11.84 7.81
N PRO A 30 4.89 -10.77 8.39
CA PRO A 30 4.51 -9.62 7.60
C PRO A 30 5.76 -9.03 6.90
N PRO A 31 5.60 -8.49 5.68
CA PRO A 31 6.72 -7.99 4.91
C PRO A 31 7.47 -6.90 5.67
N THR A 32 8.79 -6.81 5.45
CA THR A 32 9.56 -5.68 5.97
C THR A 32 9.06 -4.38 5.36
N ARG A 33 9.35 -3.24 6.01
CA ARG A 33 8.92 -1.92 5.51
C ARG A 33 9.35 -1.69 4.06
N GLU A 34 10.61 -2.02 3.77
CA GLU A 34 11.18 -1.78 2.46
C GLU A 34 10.53 -2.64 1.37
N VAL A 35 10.15 -3.88 1.70
CA VAL A 35 9.41 -4.77 0.80
C VAL A 35 8.01 -4.24 0.57
N ALA A 36 7.30 -3.82 1.63
CA ALA A 36 5.94 -3.28 1.51
C ALA A 36 5.89 -2.03 0.63
N LEU A 37 6.84 -1.09 0.80
CA LEU A 37 6.92 0.13 0.00
C LEU A 37 7.26 -0.17 -1.47
N ARG A 38 8.19 -1.11 -1.71
CA ARG A 38 8.53 -1.56 -3.07
C ARG A 38 7.31 -2.16 -3.77
N ASP A 39 6.62 -3.08 -3.11
CA ASP A 39 5.51 -3.84 -3.69
C ASP A 39 4.27 -2.95 -3.87
N GLY A 40 3.98 -2.06 -2.91
CA GLY A 40 2.90 -1.09 -3.03
C GLY A 40 3.13 -0.08 -4.15
N ALA A 41 4.33 0.49 -4.27
CA ALA A 41 4.67 1.37 -5.38
C ALA A 41 4.61 0.63 -6.73
N ALA A 42 5.15 -0.59 -6.83
CA ALA A 42 5.08 -1.38 -8.06
C ALA A 42 3.64 -1.69 -8.48
N THR A 43 2.75 -1.98 -7.51
CA THR A 43 1.32 -2.20 -7.74
C THR A 43 0.67 -0.97 -8.35
N GLN A 44 0.86 0.21 -7.75
CA GLN A 44 0.27 1.44 -8.27
C GLN A 44 0.83 1.86 -9.64
N LEU A 45 2.11 1.59 -9.91
CA LEU A 45 2.68 1.78 -11.25
C LEU A 45 2.02 0.86 -12.29
N GLN A 46 1.72 -0.40 -11.94
CA GLN A 46 1.02 -1.32 -12.83
C GLN A 46 -0.44 -0.88 -13.08
N THR A 47 -1.14 -0.42 -12.05
CA THR A 47 -2.49 0.17 -12.20
C THR A 47 -2.46 1.37 -13.16
N ALA A 48 -1.50 2.29 -12.99
CA ALA A 48 -1.34 3.42 -13.90
C ALA A 48 -1.05 2.98 -15.34
N VAL A 49 -0.23 1.93 -15.53
CA VAL A 49 0.04 1.36 -16.87
C VAL A 49 -1.23 0.79 -17.51
N GLU A 50 -2.02 0.02 -16.76
CA GLU A 50 -3.27 -0.57 -17.27
C GLU A 50 -4.27 0.52 -17.69
N ASP A 51 -4.42 1.57 -16.88
CA ASP A 51 -5.28 2.70 -17.24
C ASP A 51 -4.78 3.47 -18.47
N LEU A 52 -3.47 3.63 -18.64
CA LEU A 52 -2.92 4.27 -19.84
C LEU A 52 -3.09 3.40 -21.09
N ASP A 53 -2.81 2.10 -21.00
CA ASP A 53 -2.93 1.15 -22.11
C ASP A 53 -4.39 1.02 -22.59
N THR A 54 -5.37 1.26 -21.70
CA THR A 54 -6.80 1.25 -22.01
C THR A 54 -7.37 2.64 -22.36
N GLY A 55 -6.51 3.66 -22.48
CA GLY A 55 -6.90 5.02 -22.85
C GLY A 55 -7.54 5.85 -21.74
N ARG A 56 -7.57 5.35 -20.50
CA ARG A 56 -8.13 6.01 -19.31
C ARG A 56 -7.12 6.93 -18.64
N ARG A 57 -6.56 7.88 -19.40
CA ARG A 57 -5.50 8.79 -18.93
C ARG A 57 -5.80 9.49 -17.60
N ALA A 58 -7.04 9.94 -17.39
CA ALA A 58 -7.42 10.61 -16.14
C ALA A 58 -7.42 9.66 -14.92
N GLN A 59 -7.72 8.37 -15.13
CA GLN A 59 -7.74 7.37 -14.06
C GLN A 59 -6.33 6.90 -13.68
N ALA A 60 -5.38 6.96 -14.62
CA ALA A 60 -3.97 6.65 -14.35
C ALA A 60 -3.28 7.67 -13.42
N VAL A 61 -3.76 8.92 -13.36
CA VAL A 61 -3.09 9.99 -12.61
C VAL A 61 -3.08 9.74 -11.10
N PRO A 62 -4.21 9.39 -10.44
CA PRO A 62 -4.21 9.00 -9.03
C PRO A 62 -3.18 7.93 -8.66
N ALA A 63 -3.18 6.79 -9.36
CA ALA A 63 -2.24 5.69 -9.11
C ALA A 63 -0.78 6.13 -9.32
N LEU A 64 -0.52 6.96 -10.33
CA LEU A 64 0.80 7.52 -10.58
C LEU A 64 1.28 8.45 -9.46
N ASP A 65 0.40 9.32 -8.95
CA ASP A 65 0.72 10.24 -7.86
C ASP A 65 0.85 9.50 -6.52
N GLU A 66 0.05 8.44 -6.29
CA GLU A 66 0.17 7.51 -5.18
C GLU A 66 1.55 6.83 -5.15
N ALA A 67 1.96 6.21 -6.27
CA ALA A 67 3.29 5.62 -6.40
C ALA A 67 4.40 6.66 -6.18
N TYR A 68 4.24 7.88 -6.72
CA TYR A 68 5.24 8.94 -6.56
C TYR A 68 5.46 9.32 -5.10
N ARG A 69 4.39 9.48 -4.30
CA ARG A 69 4.50 9.81 -2.87
C ARG A 69 5.27 8.75 -2.08
N VAL A 70 4.98 7.48 -2.33
CA VAL A 70 5.69 6.37 -1.67
C VAL A 70 7.17 6.38 -2.04
N LEU A 71 7.47 6.55 -3.33
CA LEU A 71 8.84 6.56 -3.83
C LEU A 71 9.64 7.75 -3.31
N GLU A 72 9.03 8.92 -3.18
CA GLU A 72 9.65 10.11 -2.58
C GLU A 72 10.08 9.84 -1.12
N VAL A 73 9.16 9.33 -0.29
CA VAL A 73 9.46 8.99 1.11
C VAL A 73 10.50 7.87 1.20
N ALA A 74 10.39 6.83 0.35
CA ALA A 74 11.34 5.72 0.32
C ALA A 74 12.74 6.16 -0.12
N SER A 75 12.82 7.03 -1.13
CA SER A 75 14.05 7.62 -1.66
C SER A 75 14.76 8.42 -0.57
N GLN A 76 14.04 9.32 0.11
CA GLN A 76 14.55 10.11 1.24
C GLN A 76 15.03 9.20 2.38
N GLY A 77 14.19 8.24 2.79
CA GLY A 77 14.55 7.27 3.84
C GLY A 77 15.79 6.43 3.50
N ALA A 78 16.05 6.18 2.22
CA ALA A 78 17.23 5.46 1.71
C ALA A 78 18.43 6.39 1.40
N GLY A 79 18.39 7.66 1.80
CA GLY A 79 19.48 8.62 1.59
C GLY A 79 19.58 9.16 0.15
N GLY A 80 18.48 9.16 -0.60
CA GLY A 80 18.38 9.74 -1.94
C GLY A 80 19.10 8.96 -3.04
N THR A 81 19.36 7.66 -2.82
CA THR A 81 20.08 6.81 -3.79
C THR A 81 19.44 5.42 -3.93
N GLY A 82 19.82 4.70 -4.98
CA GLY A 82 19.40 3.33 -5.22
C GLY A 82 18.02 3.21 -5.92
N PRO A 83 17.37 2.04 -5.83
CA PRO A 83 16.22 1.70 -6.66
C PRO A 83 15.02 2.64 -6.46
N PHE A 84 14.78 3.10 -5.22
CA PHE A 84 13.70 4.03 -4.93
C PHE A 84 13.93 5.40 -5.58
N ALA A 85 15.15 5.95 -5.50
CA ALA A 85 15.50 7.22 -6.12
C ALA A 85 15.44 7.15 -7.67
N GLU A 86 15.92 6.05 -8.25
CA GLU A 86 15.85 5.80 -9.69
C GLU A 86 14.39 5.70 -10.19
N ALA A 87 13.55 4.98 -9.45
CA ALA A 87 12.13 4.85 -9.74
C ALA A 87 11.40 6.20 -9.59
N GLU A 88 11.63 6.94 -8.51
CA GLU A 88 11.07 8.28 -8.28
C GLU A 88 11.38 9.23 -9.45
N ALA A 89 12.65 9.30 -9.86
CA ALA A 89 13.09 10.12 -10.99
C ALA A 89 12.46 9.68 -12.32
N SER A 90 12.25 8.38 -12.52
CA SER A 90 11.56 7.83 -13.70
C SER A 90 10.08 8.19 -13.69
N VAL A 91 9.40 8.06 -12.56
CA VAL A 91 8.00 8.45 -12.39
C VAL A 91 7.80 9.95 -12.62
N ALA A 92 8.69 10.80 -12.12
CA ALA A 92 8.66 12.24 -12.41
C ALA A 92 8.78 12.54 -13.91
N LYS A 93 9.56 11.75 -14.67
CA LYS A 93 9.63 11.85 -16.14
C LYS A 93 8.32 11.39 -16.79
N ALA A 94 7.72 10.30 -16.32
CA ALA A 94 6.44 9.81 -16.82
C ALA A 94 5.30 10.83 -16.61
N ARG A 95 5.26 11.49 -15.45
CA ARG A 95 4.31 12.59 -15.18
C ARG A 95 4.44 13.71 -16.20
N ARG A 96 5.68 14.12 -16.54
CA ARG A 96 5.93 15.12 -17.59
C ARG A 96 5.51 14.63 -18.99
N GLN A 97 5.74 13.35 -19.31
CA GLN A 97 5.28 12.76 -20.58
C GLN A 97 3.75 12.80 -20.68
N LEU A 98 3.03 12.45 -19.60
CA LEU A 98 1.59 12.58 -19.56
C LEU A 98 1.14 14.02 -19.75
N GLN A 99 1.69 14.97 -18.99
CA GLN A 99 1.37 16.40 -19.12
C GLN A 99 1.54 16.90 -20.56
N ASN A 100 2.57 16.43 -21.26
CA ASN A 100 2.87 16.77 -22.65
C ASN A 100 2.09 15.97 -23.70
N GLY A 101 1.07 15.20 -23.29
CA GLY A 101 0.23 14.45 -24.22
C GLY A 101 0.88 13.21 -24.82
N ARG A 102 1.82 12.58 -24.11
CA ARG A 102 2.55 11.37 -24.54
C ARG A 102 2.24 10.17 -23.63
N PRO A 103 1.00 9.65 -23.62
CA PRO A 103 0.60 8.58 -22.71
C PRO A 103 1.27 7.24 -23.00
N GLU A 104 1.57 6.90 -24.25
CA GLU A 104 2.22 5.64 -24.62
C GLU A 104 3.67 5.60 -24.12
N ASP A 105 4.37 6.72 -24.25
CA ASP A 105 5.74 6.86 -23.74
C ASP A 105 5.79 6.84 -22.20
N ALA A 106 4.76 7.39 -21.55
CA ALA A 106 4.61 7.31 -20.11
C ALA A 106 4.34 5.86 -19.67
N ALA A 107 3.39 5.16 -20.31
CA ALA A 107 3.06 3.76 -20.01
C ALA A 107 4.28 2.84 -20.18
N SER A 108 5.03 3.00 -21.29
CA SER A 108 6.28 2.27 -21.53
C SER A 108 7.28 2.48 -20.39
N ARG A 109 7.53 3.75 -20.02
CA ARG A 109 8.44 4.10 -18.92
C ARG A 109 7.99 3.52 -17.58
N LEU A 110 6.71 3.61 -17.26
CA LEU A 110 6.16 3.12 -16.00
C LEU A 110 6.26 1.60 -15.91
N ARG A 111 6.03 0.89 -17.02
CA ARG A 111 6.20 -0.56 -17.12
C ARG A 111 7.64 -1.00 -16.85
N ASP A 112 8.61 -0.35 -17.50
CA ASP A 112 10.03 -0.62 -17.26
C ASP A 112 10.42 -0.31 -15.81
N THR A 113 9.88 0.76 -15.25
CA THR A 113 10.13 1.18 -13.87
C THR A 113 9.57 0.16 -12.88
N ALA A 114 8.34 -0.30 -13.07
CA ALA A 114 7.71 -1.31 -12.23
C ALA A 114 8.48 -2.64 -12.27
N ALA A 115 8.93 -3.07 -13.46
CA ALA A 115 9.72 -4.28 -13.63
C ALA A 115 11.09 -4.18 -12.94
N ALA A 116 11.80 -3.06 -13.12
CA ALA A 116 13.08 -2.80 -12.48
C ALA A 116 12.95 -2.74 -10.94
N LEU A 117 11.90 -2.06 -10.45
CA LEU A 117 11.64 -1.94 -9.02
C LEU A 117 11.32 -3.30 -8.39
N ALA A 118 10.47 -4.12 -9.02
CA ALA A 118 10.12 -5.45 -8.55
C ALA A 118 11.34 -6.42 -8.53
N ALA A 119 12.23 -6.30 -9.52
CA ALA A 119 13.47 -7.10 -9.57
C ALA A 119 14.55 -6.62 -8.59
N SER A 120 14.42 -5.41 -8.06
CA SER A 120 15.42 -4.81 -7.16
C SER A 120 15.36 -5.40 -5.76
N ARG A 121 16.52 -5.42 -5.09
CA ARG A 121 16.58 -5.57 -3.64
C ARG A 121 16.35 -4.20 -3.03
N PRO A 122 15.33 -4.03 -2.18
CA PRO A 122 15.06 -2.73 -1.58
C PRO A 122 16.25 -2.25 -0.75
N SER A 123 16.55 -0.95 -0.83
CA SER A 123 17.56 -0.32 0.02
C SER A 123 17.08 -0.30 1.48
N PRO A 124 17.98 -0.53 2.46
CA PRO A 124 17.66 -0.32 3.86
C PRO A 124 17.19 1.10 4.11
N LEU A 125 16.07 1.26 4.81
CA LEU A 125 15.56 2.57 5.19
C LEU A 125 16.18 3.00 6.53
N SER A 126 16.57 4.27 6.60
CA SER A 126 17.17 4.88 7.78
C SER A 126 16.29 4.74 9.02
N GLN A 127 16.92 4.75 10.19
CA GLN A 127 16.21 4.72 11.47
C GLN A 127 15.42 6.01 11.69
N MET A 128 14.37 5.89 12.51
CA MET A 128 13.40 6.95 12.74
C MET A 128 14.05 8.24 13.26
N PRO A 129 13.72 9.41 12.68
CA PRO A 129 14.00 10.69 13.30
C PRO A 129 13.14 10.90 14.57
N GLY A 130 13.42 11.96 15.34
CA GLY A 130 12.60 12.34 16.49
C GLY A 130 11.15 12.61 16.08
N GLN A 131 10.20 11.80 16.59
CA GLN A 131 8.81 11.80 16.14
C GLN A 131 8.04 13.12 16.42
N GLN A 132 8.54 13.95 17.33
CA GLN A 132 7.90 15.23 17.69
C GLN A 132 7.84 16.21 16.52
N ASP A 133 8.80 16.12 15.58
CA ASP A 133 8.90 17.00 14.42
C ASP A 133 7.89 16.66 13.31
N TYR A 134 7.13 15.56 13.47
CA TYR A 134 6.21 15.00 12.48
C TYR A 134 4.73 15.18 12.84
N ARG A 135 4.40 15.96 13.88
CA ARG A 135 3.01 16.31 14.18
C ARG A 135 2.39 17.07 13.01
N GLY A 136 1.24 16.59 12.53
CA GLY A 136 0.55 17.13 11.36
C GLY A 136 1.07 16.59 10.02
N ALA A 137 2.02 15.65 10.03
CA ALA A 137 2.45 14.98 8.81
C ALA A 137 1.29 14.13 8.24
N ILE A 138 1.15 14.15 6.91
CA ILE A 138 0.18 13.29 6.21
C ILE A 138 0.63 11.84 6.33
N LEU A 139 -0.27 11.00 6.82
CA LEU A 139 -0.11 9.57 6.84
C LEU A 139 -0.64 8.97 5.54
N ILE A 140 0.20 8.20 4.85
CA ILE A 140 -0.19 7.40 3.68
C ILE A 140 0.10 5.92 3.91
N ASN A 141 -0.63 5.04 3.23
CA ASN A 141 -0.36 3.60 3.27
C ASN A 141 0.80 3.23 2.33
N SER A 142 1.19 1.94 2.26
CA SER A 142 2.32 1.50 1.44
C SER A 142 2.11 1.65 -0.07
N GLU A 143 0.88 1.89 -0.50
CA GLU A 143 0.51 2.19 -1.87
C GLU A 143 0.49 3.69 -2.15
N GLY A 144 0.50 4.54 -1.13
CA GLY A 144 0.49 5.99 -1.26
C GLY A 144 -0.88 6.64 -1.15
N ARG A 145 -1.90 5.86 -0.77
CA ARG A 145 -3.26 6.35 -0.45
C ARG A 145 -3.24 7.09 0.87
N MET A 146 -4.01 8.19 0.95
CA MET A 146 -4.09 8.99 2.17
C MET A 146 -4.92 8.27 3.24
N LEU A 147 -4.34 8.15 4.43
CA LEU A 147 -4.98 7.55 5.60
C LEU A 147 -5.47 8.60 6.59
N GLY A 148 -4.71 9.68 6.76
CA GLY A 148 -5.03 10.76 7.71
C GLY A 148 -3.78 11.52 8.14
N GLU A 149 -3.63 11.84 9.42
CA GLU A 149 -2.54 12.67 9.94
C GLU A 149 -1.94 12.15 11.25
N LEU A 150 -0.62 12.36 11.42
CA LEU A 150 0.05 12.08 12.69
C LEU A 150 -0.25 13.14 13.76
N ARG A 151 -0.64 12.71 14.97
CA ARG A 151 -0.78 13.59 16.15
C ARG A 151 0.51 13.68 16.97
N GLY A 152 1.38 12.69 16.83
CA GLY A 152 2.66 12.58 17.53
C GLY A 152 2.71 11.28 18.34
N THR A 153 3.46 11.30 19.44
CA THR A 153 3.60 10.15 20.34
C THR A 153 2.74 10.34 21.59
N ASP A 154 2.08 9.29 22.07
CA ASP A 154 1.41 9.32 23.37
C ASP A 154 2.37 9.13 24.55
N SER A 155 1.82 9.18 25.77
CA SER A 155 2.59 9.00 27.01
C SER A 155 3.17 7.59 27.19
N ALA A 156 2.65 6.60 26.45
CA ALA A 156 3.15 5.22 26.46
C ALA A 156 4.21 4.97 25.37
N GLY A 157 4.48 5.95 24.51
CA GLY A 157 5.43 5.84 23.41
C GLY A 157 4.82 5.34 22.10
N ALA A 158 3.51 5.15 22.00
CA ALA A 158 2.85 4.76 20.75
C ALA A 158 2.74 5.96 19.80
N VAL A 159 2.95 5.74 18.49
CA VAL A 159 2.68 6.78 17.48
C VAL A 159 1.19 6.82 17.25
N VAL A 160 0.57 7.96 17.52
CA VAL A 160 -0.86 8.17 17.36
C VAL A 160 -1.12 8.92 16.06
N ALA A 161 -2.00 8.35 15.24
CA ALA A 161 -2.57 8.99 14.07
C ALA A 161 -4.07 9.20 14.23
N MET A 162 -4.61 10.19 13.53
CA MET A 162 -6.04 10.25 13.24
C MET A 162 -6.25 9.67 11.84
N ILE A 163 -7.05 8.60 11.76
CA ILE A 163 -7.38 7.90 10.51
C ILE A 163 -8.80 8.30 10.08
N GLY A 164 -8.96 8.54 8.78
CA GLY A 164 -10.15 9.18 8.23
C GLY A 164 -10.08 10.71 8.37
N ASP A 165 -11.09 11.40 7.83
CA ASP A 165 -11.24 12.87 7.84
C ASP A 165 -10.30 13.63 6.88
N TRP A 166 -10.46 13.39 5.58
CA TRP A 166 -9.94 14.30 4.55
C TRP A 166 -10.98 14.48 3.44
N GLN A 167 -11.70 15.60 3.46
CA GLN A 167 -12.08 16.21 2.18
C GLN A 167 -11.94 17.73 2.20
N ASP A 168 -10.98 18.14 1.38
CA ASP A 168 -10.83 19.42 0.69
C ASP A 168 -10.70 20.70 1.51
N THR A 169 -9.51 21.31 1.43
CA THR A 169 -9.22 22.53 0.66
C THR A 169 -10.21 23.73 0.66
N LEU A 170 -11.28 23.73 1.48
CA LEU A 170 -12.40 24.71 1.45
C LEU A 170 -13.08 24.97 2.82
N GLY A 171 -12.55 24.49 3.95
CA GLY A 171 -12.86 25.09 5.27
C GLY A 171 -14.15 24.63 5.96
N PHE A 172 -14.55 23.37 5.83
CA PHE A 172 -15.55 22.76 6.72
C PHE A 172 -14.87 21.84 7.74
N LEU A 173 -15.21 22.00 9.01
CA LEU A 173 -14.81 21.13 10.12
C LEU A 173 -15.74 19.91 10.15
N ASP A 174 -15.18 18.71 10.09
CA ASP A 174 -15.86 17.50 10.53
C ASP A 174 -15.13 16.90 11.74
N LEU A 175 -15.87 16.18 12.58
CA LEU A 175 -15.47 15.68 13.91
C LEU A 175 -15.37 14.14 13.92
N GLY A 176 -15.00 13.52 12.77
CA GLY A 176 -15.22 12.09 12.52
C GLY A 176 -13.99 11.17 12.51
N GLY A 177 -12.76 11.69 12.57
CA GLY A 177 -11.55 10.86 12.55
C GLY A 177 -11.44 9.93 13.77
N ARG A 178 -10.89 8.71 13.56
CA ARG A 178 -10.63 7.76 14.66
C ARG A 178 -9.14 7.71 14.98
N ALA A 179 -8.82 7.76 16.28
CA ALA A 179 -7.44 7.61 16.72
C ALA A 179 -6.97 6.17 16.50
N ALA A 180 -5.75 6.00 15.99
CA ALA A 180 -5.12 4.70 15.81
C ALA A 180 -3.69 4.70 16.36
N ASP A 181 -3.31 3.59 16.99
CA ASP A 181 -1.97 3.35 17.52
C ASP A 181 -1.12 2.59 16.53
N LEU A 182 -0.24 3.33 15.86
CA LEU A 182 0.56 2.79 14.78
C LEU A 182 1.86 2.19 15.32
N PRO A 183 2.21 0.97 14.86
CA PRO A 183 3.47 0.33 15.21
C PRO A 183 4.64 1.10 14.58
N GLN A 184 5.59 1.55 15.42
CA GLN A 184 6.74 2.34 14.98
C GLN A 184 7.61 1.64 13.95
N ASP A 185 7.78 0.32 14.09
CA ASP A 185 8.55 -0.53 13.19
C ASP A 185 7.91 -0.69 11.80
N ARG A 186 6.70 -0.14 11.59
CA ARG A 186 6.02 -0.07 10.30
C ARG A 186 6.01 1.31 9.67
N LEU A 187 6.47 2.34 10.37
CA LEU A 187 6.47 3.70 9.87
C LEU A 187 7.77 4.03 9.15
N VAL A 188 7.66 4.75 8.05
CA VAL A 188 8.78 5.33 7.29
C VAL A 188 8.53 6.82 7.18
N PHE A 189 9.49 7.63 7.59
CA PHE A 189 9.36 9.08 7.70
C PHE A 189 10.08 9.73 6.52
N GLY A 190 9.37 10.54 5.74
CA GLY A 190 9.98 11.41 4.74
C GLY A 190 10.72 12.56 5.40
N GLU A 191 11.60 13.24 4.69
CA GLU A 191 12.30 14.39 5.24
C GLU A 191 11.35 15.60 5.44
N PRO A 192 11.53 16.40 6.50
CA PRO A 192 10.79 17.64 6.67
C PRO A 192 11.19 18.64 5.59
N ASN A 193 10.38 18.80 4.55
CA ASN A 193 10.61 19.83 3.55
C ASN A 193 10.25 21.22 4.15
N ALA A 194 11.17 22.18 4.09
CA ALA A 194 10.99 23.53 4.65
C ALA A 194 9.80 24.33 4.08
N LEU A 195 9.20 23.86 2.97
CA LEU A 195 8.05 24.47 2.28
C LEU A 195 7.02 23.44 1.79
N GLY A 196 7.16 22.16 2.15
CA GLY A 196 6.34 21.05 1.63
C GLY A 196 5.56 20.33 2.73
N THR A 197 4.55 19.56 2.32
CA THR A 197 3.81 18.69 3.23
C THR A 197 4.68 17.50 3.63
N VAL A 198 4.93 17.34 4.92
CA VAL A 198 5.68 16.19 5.46
C VAL A 198 4.80 14.94 5.35
N MET A 199 5.35 13.85 4.83
CA MET A 199 4.63 12.58 4.67
C MET A 199 5.28 11.48 5.51
N VAL A 200 4.44 10.59 6.04
CA VAL A 200 4.85 9.37 6.71
C VAL A 200 4.10 8.21 6.07
N VAL A 201 4.84 7.16 5.71
CA VAL A 201 4.28 5.94 5.12
C VAL A 201 4.10 4.89 6.21
N LEU A 202 2.91 4.34 6.31
CA LEU A 202 2.64 3.09 7.00
C LEU A 202 2.90 1.93 6.03
N ALA A 203 3.84 1.05 6.37
CA ALA A 203 4.21 -0.13 5.59
C ALA A 203 3.17 -1.25 5.68
N ASP A 204 1.96 -0.92 5.24
CA ASP A 204 0.78 -1.76 5.19
C ASP A 204 -0.11 -1.30 4.03
N PRO A 205 -0.66 -2.21 3.21
CA PRO A 205 -1.54 -1.84 2.11
C PRO A 205 -2.96 -1.50 2.55
N ALA A 206 -3.32 -1.72 3.83
CA ALA A 206 -4.67 -1.49 4.31
C ALA A 206 -5.14 -0.05 4.02
N GLU A 207 -6.40 0.05 3.59
CA GLU A 207 -7.13 1.31 3.50
C GLU A 207 -7.63 1.72 4.89
N GLN A 208 -8.21 2.92 5.00
CA GLN A 208 -8.61 3.55 6.27
C GLN A 208 -9.38 2.61 7.21
N ASP A 209 -10.41 1.93 6.70
CA ASP A 209 -11.22 1.00 7.50
C ASP A 209 -10.39 -0.17 8.05
N GLY A 210 -9.49 -0.74 7.24
CA GLY A 210 -8.61 -1.82 7.67
C GLY A 210 -7.56 -1.36 8.69
N VAL A 211 -7.07 -0.12 8.56
CA VAL A 211 -6.17 0.50 9.56
C VAL A 211 -6.92 0.71 10.88
N ILE A 212 -8.16 1.21 10.82
CA ILE A 212 -9.02 1.40 12.00
C ILE A 212 -9.37 0.06 12.66
N GLU A 213 -9.69 -0.97 11.88
CA GLU A 213 -9.97 -2.30 12.42
C GLU A 213 -8.76 -2.89 13.16
N ARG A 214 -7.56 -2.68 12.62
CA ARG A 214 -6.33 -3.26 13.16
C ARG A 214 -5.73 -2.49 14.32
N TRP A 215 -5.81 -1.15 14.28
CA TRP A 215 -5.08 -0.26 15.19
C TRP A 215 -5.95 0.83 15.80
N GLY A 216 -7.23 0.91 15.45
CA GLY A 216 -8.15 1.88 16.00
C GLY A 216 -8.39 1.68 17.49
N ARG A 217 -8.55 2.80 18.18
CA ARG A 217 -9.01 2.88 19.57
C ARG A 217 -10.54 2.90 19.67
#